data_AF-A0A975EI81-F1
#
_entry.id   AF-A0A975EI81-F1
#
_cell.length_a   1.000
_cell.length_b   1.000
_cell.length_c   1.000
_cell.angle_alpha   90.00
_cell.angle_beta   90.00
_cell.angle_gamma   90.00
#
_symmetry.space_group_name_H-M   'P 1'
#
loop_
_entity.id
_entity.type
_entity.pdbx_description
1 polymer ?
#
loop_
_entity_poly.entity_id
_entity_poly.type
_entity_poly.pdbx_seq_one_letter_code
_entity_poly.pdbx_strand_id
1 'polypeptide(L)'
;MKPRHFIAPAIALAAAAIFIGNQRVTIKQLSAENLILSERIADARGQASPEENPGAKLRAEKPDTERSPIDWKIIAESFKESEQSGDQRKLMSLQRRLMGMNAAELIKALDEIAALDLDEGARLKLEGMVIGPLSEKEPELVLERFKGRLSGATGWMSWQLSEALGSWAKKDLSAATAWLDREIVAGTFLAKSLDGKNQALLQFEGKLLSLLISTDASAAEARVAALPEHLRKELFNNFGHRELKESDQKAFAELLRKQLPADDALDRLGSQASVLAKLGEMEKVDAYLDRIGASPEERKNIAARAALSSIQSKGNHTKIKTEDIDSMREWLGSQSPGSVDIVTGESIGSANSYGDATKMEFGEAADLALRYHAAGGSDEILVGFLRKASTYDHAAEARIIAGKISDPATRAAELKKLD
;
A
#
# COMPACT_ATOMS: atom_id res chain seq x y z
N MET A 1 19.74 -11.95 39.17
CA MET A 1 19.81 -11.02 38.02
C MET A 1 18.68 -10.01 38.13
N LYS A 2 18.95 -8.70 38.04
CA LYS A 2 17.93 -7.65 38.29
C LYS A 2 17.04 -7.46 37.04
N PRO A 3 15.70 -7.43 37.17
CA PRO A 3 14.75 -7.39 36.04
C PRO A 3 14.65 -6.02 35.34
N ARG A 4 15.55 -5.08 35.61
CA ARG A 4 15.46 -3.68 35.12
C ARG A 4 15.91 -3.49 33.67
N HIS A 5 16.48 -4.51 33.03
CA HIS A 5 17.00 -4.40 31.65
C HIS A 5 15.98 -4.78 30.56
N PHE A 6 14.79 -5.29 30.89
CA PHE A 6 13.75 -5.68 29.92
C PHE A 6 12.59 -4.68 29.78
N ILE A 7 12.54 -3.64 30.62
CA ILE A 7 11.44 -2.67 30.62
C ILE A 7 11.55 -1.71 29.41
N ALA A 8 12.75 -1.24 29.08
CA ALA A 8 12.94 -0.30 27.96
C ALA A 8 12.65 -0.91 26.58
N PRO A 9 13.08 -2.15 26.25
CA PRO A 9 12.70 -2.79 24.98
C PRO A 9 11.20 -3.07 24.85
N ALA A 10 10.52 -3.43 25.95
CA ALA A 10 9.09 -3.70 25.95
C ALA A 10 8.25 -2.43 25.72
N ILE A 11 8.67 -1.29 26.30
CA ILE A 11 8.03 0.02 26.08
C ILE A 11 8.22 0.47 24.62
N ALA A 12 9.41 0.27 24.05
CA ALA A 12 9.68 0.59 22.64
C ALA A 12 8.82 -0.22 21.67
N LEU A 13 8.62 -1.52 21.93
CA LEU A 13 7.74 -2.37 21.12
C LEU A 13 6.26 -1.99 21.25
N ALA A 14 5.81 -1.63 22.45
CA ALA A 14 4.45 -1.15 22.66
C ALA A 14 4.19 0.19 21.96
N ALA A 15 5.15 1.12 22.00
CA ALA A 15 5.06 2.40 21.29
C ALA A 15 5.04 2.23 19.77
N ALA A 16 5.86 1.32 19.23
CA ALA A 16 5.86 0.98 17.80
C ALA A 16 4.54 0.33 17.37
N ALA A 17 3.97 -0.57 18.18
CA ALA A 17 2.68 -1.20 17.90
C ALA A 17 1.52 -0.19 17.91
N ILE A 18 1.51 0.76 18.85
CA ILE A 18 0.51 1.84 18.91
C ILE A 18 0.65 2.80 17.72
N PHE A 19 1.88 3.15 17.33
CA PHE A 19 2.12 4.01 16.17
C PHE A 19 1.66 3.36 14.85
N ILE A 20 1.98 2.08 14.64
CA ILE A 20 1.52 1.32 13.47
C ILE A 20 -0.01 1.14 13.49
N GLY A 21 -0.60 0.95 14.68
CA GLY A 21 -2.06 0.88 14.86
C GLY A 21 -2.76 2.18 14.44
N ASN A 22 -2.27 3.33 14.91
CA ASN A 22 -2.83 4.63 14.56
C ASN A 22 -2.69 4.96 13.08
N GLN A 23 -1.55 4.65 12.45
CA GLN A 23 -1.36 4.81 11.00
C GLN A 23 -2.42 4.05 10.18
N ARG A 24 -2.77 2.82 10.59
CA ARG A 24 -3.77 2.01 9.89
C ARG A 24 -5.20 2.55 10.04
N VAL A 25 -5.54 3.15 11.18
CA VAL A 25 -6.85 3.76 11.41
C VAL A 25 -7.00 5.05 10.58
N THR A 26 -5.96 5.89 10.54
CA THR A 26 -5.97 7.13 9.74
C THR A 26 -6.08 6.83 8.23
N ILE A 27 -5.43 5.77 7.74
CA ILE A 27 -5.54 5.36 6.33
C ILE A 27 -6.96 4.89 5.98
N LYS A 28 -7.62 4.11 6.85
CA LYS A 28 -9.01 3.66 6.64
C LYS A 28 -9.99 4.82 6.65
N GLN A 29 -9.77 5.79 7.54
CA GLN A 29 -10.62 6.96 7.65
C GLN A 29 -10.47 7.89 6.43
N LEU A 30 -9.24 8.12 5.96
CA LEU A 30 -8.97 8.88 4.73
C LEU A 30 -9.55 8.23 3.47
N SER A 31 -9.59 6.89 3.39
CA SER A 31 -10.24 6.19 2.28
C SER A 31 -11.76 6.32 2.30
N ALA A 32 -12.39 6.30 3.49
CA ALA A 32 -13.82 6.50 3.63
C ALA A 32 -14.23 7.95 3.33
N GLU A 33 -13.42 8.93 3.77
CA GLU A 33 -13.65 10.34 3.49
C GLU A 33 -13.45 10.70 2.01
N ASN A 34 -12.48 10.08 1.33
CA ASN A 34 -12.32 10.25 -0.13
C ASN A 34 -13.50 9.70 -0.93
N LEU A 35 -14.09 8.58 -0.51
CA LEU A 35 -15.27 8.00 -1.16
C LEU A 35 -16.45 8.99 -1.09
N ILE A 36 -16.71 9.55 0.10
CA ILE A 36 -17.78 10.52 0.34
C ILE A 36 -17.54 11.84 -0.42
N LEU A 37 -16.28 12.29 -0.52
CA LEU A 37 -15.92 13.48 -1.31
C LEU A 37 -16.13 13.24 -2.81
N SER A 38 -15.82 12.04 -3.31
CA SER A 38 -16.02 11.69 -4.71
C SER A 38 -17.50 11.62 -5.09
N GLU A 39 -18.36 11.10 -4.20
CA GLU A 39 -19.83 11.13 -4.37
C GLU A 39 -20.37 12.56 -4.40
N ARG A 40 -19.92 13.43 -3.48
CA ARG A 40 -20.36 14.83 -3.43
C ARG A 40 -19.93 15.65 -4.65
N ILE A 41 -18.78 15.36 -5.24
CA ILE A 41 -18.32 16.01 -6.48
C ILE A 41 -19.14 15.53 -7.67
N ALA A 42 -19.59 14.27 -7.69
CA ALA A 42 -20.49 13.75 -8.72
C ALA A 42 -21.88 14.41 -8.63
N ASP A 43 -22.43 14.54 -7.42
CA ASP A 43 -23.73 15.21 -7.18
C ASP A 43 -23.69 16.70 -7.54
N ALA A 44 -22.61 17.40 -7.19
CA ALA A 44 -22.43 18.82 -7.53
C ALA A 44 -22.28 19.06 -9.04
N ARG A 45 -21.77 18.09 -9.80
CA ARG A 45 -21.70 18.14 -11.27
C ARG A 45 -23.05 17.82 -11.94
N GLY A 46 -23.97 17.15 -11.25
CA GLY A 46 -25.30 16.83 -11.76
C GLY A 46 -26.33 17.96 -11.66
N GLN A 47 -26.09 19.01 -10.86
CA GLN A 47 -27.08 20.05 -10.56
C GLN A 47 -26.82 21.43 -11.19
N ALA A 48 -25.90 21.56 -12.15
CA ALA A 48 -25.69 22.83 -12.83
C ALA A 48 -26.67 23.04 -13.99
N SER A 49 -27.74 23.82 -13.75
CA SER A 49 -28.48 24.51 -14.80
C SER A 49 -28.65 26.00 -14.41
N PRO A 50 -28.55 26.95 -15.36
CA PRO A 50 -28.45 28.37 -15.03
C PRO A 50 -29.81 29.06 -15.13
N GLU A 51 -30.30 29.61 -14.01
CA GLU A 51 -31.31 30.67 -14.05
C GLU A 51 -30.90 31.81 -13.11
N GLU A 52 -30.81 33.00 -13.71
CA GLU A 52 -30.68 34.29 -13.06
C GLU A 52 -31.93 34.59 -12.22
N ASN A 53 -31.77 35.28 -11.09
CA ASN A 53 -32.19 36.67 -10.85
C ASN A 53 -32.27 36.95 -9.31
N PRO A 54 -32.62 38.16 -8.84
CA PRO A 54 -31.68 39.11 -8.25
C PRO A 54 -32.00 39.41 -6.78
N GLY A 55 -30.96 39.53 -5.94
CA GLY A 55 -31.17 39.77 -4.51
C GLY A 55 -29.94 40.31 -3.79
N ALA A 56 -29.18 41.21 -4.41
CA ALA A 56 -28.03 41.86 -3.79
C ALA A 56 -28.50 42.93 -2.79
N LYS A 57 -28.91 42.51 -1.59
CA LYS A 57 -28.81 43.35 -0.40
C LYS A 57 -27.43 43.17 0.20
N LEU A 58 -26.62 44.21 0.04
CA LEU A 58 -25.33 44.47 0.69
C LEU A 58 -25.32 43.93 2.12
N ARG A 59 -24.74 42.74 2.30
CA ARG A 59 -24.38 42.22 3.61
C ARG A 59 -23.00 42.77 3.88
N ALA A 60 -22.96 43.80 4.73
CA ALA A 60 -21.72 44.37 5.24
C ALA A 60 -20.75 43.25 5.64
N GLU A 61 -19.56 43.28 5.05
CA GLU A 61 -18.43 42.45 5.42
C GLU A 61 -18.21 42.60 6.93
N LYS A 62 -18.34 41.47 7.64
CA LYS A 62 -17.87 41.41 9.01
C LYS A 62 -16.34 41.45 8.99
N PRO A 63 -15.70 42.16 9.93
CA PRO A 63 -14.25 42.27 9.99
C PRO A 63 -13.61 40.91 10.24
N ASP A 64 -12.48 40.70 9.56
CA ASP A 64 -11.58 39.55 9.48
C ASP A 64 -11.01 39.13 10.85
N THR A 65 -11.82 38.52 11.71
CA THR A 65 -11.39 38.00 13.03
C THR A 65 -10.91 36.54 13.01
N GLU A 66 -10.80 35.89 11.85
CA GLU A 66 -10.31 34.51 11.71
C GLU A 66 -8.80 34.38 11.44
N ARG A 67 -8.05 35.49 11.37
CA ARG A 67 -6.60 35.50 11.09
C ARG A 67 -5.69 35.79 12.29
N SER A 68 -6.10 35.49 13.53
CA SER A 68 -5.19 35.60 14.69
C SER A 68 -3.92 34.76 14.47
N PRO A 69 -2.70 35.27 14.66
CA PRO A 69 -1.44 34.53 14.41
C PRO A 69 -1.46 33.12 15.00
N ILE A 70 -0.88 32.16 14.27
CA ILE A 70 -0.80 30.78 14.77
C ILE A 70 0.22 30.77 15.92
N ASP A 71 -0.22 30.38 17.11
CA ASP A 71 0.70 30.16 18.23
C ASP A 71 1.32 28.76 18.12
N TRP A 72 2.42 28.70 17.40
CA TRP A 72 3.20 27.48 17.16
C TRP A 72 3.74 26.86 18.44
N LYS A 73 3.98 27.66 19.49
CA LYS A 73 4.46 27.16 20.78
C LYS A 73 3.35 26.41 21.51
N ILE A 74 2.14 26.96 21.54
CA ILE A 74 0.96 26.28 22.10
C ILE A 74 0.69 24.96 21.35
N ILE A 75 0.82 24.95 20.01
CA ILE A 75 0.64 23.72 19.23
C ILE A 75 1.74 22.71 19.58
N ALA A 76 3.00 23.12 19.69
CA ALA A 76 4.11 22.25 20.09
C ALA A 76 3.89 21.64 21.50
N GLU A 77 3.42 22.44 22.46
CA GLU A 77 3.08 21.99 23.80
C GLU A 77 1.92 20.99 23.79
N SER A 78 0.90 21.24 22.96
CA SER A 78 -0.22 20.32 22.80
C SER A 78 0.19 18.93 22.30
N PHE A 79 1.29 18.81 21.53
CA PHE A 79 1.81 17.49 21.13
C PHE A 79 2.43 16.71 22.28
N LYS A 80 2.93 17.38 23.33
CA LYS A 80 3.47 16.72 24.53
C LYS A 80 2.34 16.20 25.41
N GLU A 81 1.22 16.92 25.47
CA GLU A 81 0.03 16.55 26.24
C GLU A 81 -0.84 15.51 25.51
N SER A 82 -0.88 15.56 24.17
CA SER A 82 -1.75 14.71 23.34
C SER A 82 -1.34 13.23 23.29
N GLU A 83 -0.18 12.84 23.85
CA GLU A 83 0.15 11.42 24.10
C GLU A 83 -0.77 10.78 25.15
N GLN A 84 -1.51 11.57 25.95
CA GLN A 84 -2.40 11.06 27.00
C GLN A 84 -3.90 11.33 26.77
N SER A 85 -4.28 12.37 26.02
CA SER A 85 -5.68 12.63 25.64
C SER A 85 -5.75 13.49 24.37
N GLY A 86 -6.11 12.89 23.24
CA GLY A 86 -6.00 13.55 21.93
C GLY A 86 -7.08 14.58 21.67
N ASP A 87 -6.73 15.88 21.66
CA ASP A 87 -7.62 16.95 21.19
C ASP A 87 -7.59 17.05 19.65
N GLN A 88 -8.14 16.03 18.99
CA GLN A 88 -8.17 15.89 17.53
C GLN A 88 -8.86 17.08 16.83
N ARG A 89 -9.79 17.77 17.50
CA ARG A 89 -10.51 18.92 16.92
C ARG A 89 -9.59 20.10 16.66
N LYS A 90 -8.65 20.39 17.56
CA LYS A 90 -7.66 21.46 17.38
C LYS A 90 -6.73 21.18 16.20
N LEU A 91 -6.28 19.93 16.05
CA LEU A 91 -5.44 19.52 14.92
C LEU A 91 -6.17 19.65 13.59
N MET A 92 -7.45 19.25 13.52
CA MET A 92 -8.27 19.41 12.32
C MET A 92 -8.50 20.89 11.96
N SER A 93 -8.71 21.74 12.96
CA SER A 93 -8.85 23.20 12.75
C SER A 93 -7.55 23.80 12.20
N LEU A 94 -6.41 23.43 12.79
CA LEU A 94 -5.09 23.84 12.31
C LEU A 94 -4.84 23.37 10.86
N GLN A 95 -5.11 22.11 10.55
CA GLN A 95 -4.93 21.58 9.19
C GLN A 95 -5.77 22.34 8.17
N ARG A 96 -7.06 22.59 8.45
CA ARG A 96 -7.93 23.38 7.57
C ARG A 96 -7.38 24.79 7.36
N ARG A 97 -6.88 25.41 8.43
CA ARG A 97 -6.27 26.74 8.37
C ARG A 97 -5.01 26.74 7.50
N LEU A 98 -4.13 25.76 7.64
CA LEU A 98 -2.90 25.65 6.83
C LEU A 98 -3.22 25.43 5.35
N MET A 99 -4.24 24.65 5.02
CA MET A 99 -4.67 24.49 3.62
C MET A 99 -5.18 25.80 3.01
N GLY A 100 -5.81 26.65 3.81
CA GLY A 100 -6.31 27.97 3.41
C GLY A 100 -5.22 29.05 3.29
N MET A 101 -4.05 28.85 3.89
CA MET A 101 -2.93 29.79 3.76
C MET A 101 -2.37 29.82 2.34
N ASN A 102 -1.88 30.98 1.92
CA ASN A 102 -1.10 31.12 0.69
C ASN A 102 0.37 30.69 0.91
N ALA A 103 1.14 30.60 -0.17
CA ALA A 103 2.52 30.14 -0.09
C ALA A 103 3.41 31.05 0.79
N ALA A 104 3.26 32.37 0.69
CA ALA A 104 4.04 33.32 1.50
C ALA A 104 3.73 33.18 3.00
N GLU A 105 2.48 32.93 3.35
CA GLU A 105 2.06 32.67 4.74
C GLU A 105 2.64 31.35 5.28
N LEU A 106 2.66 30.30 4.47
CA LEU A 106 3.25 29.01 4.83
C LEU A 106 4.79 29.08 4.95
N ILE A 107 5.45 29.85 4.10
CA ILE A 107 6.90 30.10 4.21
C ILE A 107 7.18 30.86 5.51
N LYS A 108 6.42 31.92 5.79
CA LYS A 108 6.54 32.67 7.04
C LYS A 108 6.31 31.79 8.26
N ALA A 109 5.33 30.88 8.21
CA ALA A 109 5.11 29.89 9.25
C ALA A 109 6.33 29.00 9.49
N LEU A 110 7.01 28.53 8.44
CA LEU A 110 8.25 27.76 8.58
C LEU A 110 9.38 28.59 9.21
N ASP A 111 9.51 29.85 8.84
CA ASP A 111 10.50 30.77 9.44
C ASP A 111 10.19 31.02 10.92
N GLU A 112 8.91 31.21 11.27
CA GLU A 112 8.44 31.33 12.66
C GLU A 112 8.76 30.07 13.46
N ILE A 113 8.46 28.88 12.94
CA ILE A 113 8.77 27.59 13.59
C ILE A 113 10.28 27.41 13.79
N ALA A 114 11.09 27.78 12.80
CA ALA A 114 12.55 27.66 12.87
C ALA A 114 13.16 28.60 13.93
N ALA A 115 12.55 29.77 14.17
CA ALA A 115 12.98 30.72 15.18
C ALA A 115 12.60 30.32 16.62
N LEU A 116 11.73 29.31 16.80
CA LEU A 116 11.35 28.83 18.12
C LEU A 116 12.40 27.88 18.71
N ASP A 117 12.61 28.04 20.01
CA ASP A 117 13.40 27.12 20.83
C ASP A 117 12.58 25.86 21.16
N LEU A 118 12.43 25.01 20.15
CA LEU A 118 11.75 23.72 20.23
C LEU A 118 12.77 22.58 20.16
N ASP A 119 12.45 21.48 20.84
CA ASP A 119 13.15 20.22 20.61
C ASP A 119 12.96 19.75 19.17
N GLU A 120 13.93 18.99 18.67
CA GLU A 120 13.95 18.56 17.27
C GLU A 120 12.66 17.80 16.90
N GLY A 121 12.15 16.92 17.76
CA GLY A 121 10.92 16.17 17.51
C GLY A 121 9.69 17.07 17.32
N ALA A 122 9.50 18.06 18.20
CA ALA A 122 8.41 19.03 18.09
C ALA A 122 8.54 19.91 16.83
N ARG A 123 9.76 20.38 16.53
CA ARG A 123 10.03 21.18 15.32
C ARG A 123 9.69 20.39 14.05
N LEU A 124 10.18 19.16 13.94
CA LEU A 124 9.96 18.29 12.78
C LEU A 124 8.46 18.00 12.58
N LYS A 125 7.71 17.74 13.65
CA LYS A 125 6.24 17.56 13.58
C LYS A 125 5.55 18.80 13.00
N LEU A 126 5.88 20.00 13.50
CA LEU A 126 5.29 21.24 13.03
C LEU A 126 5.65 21.54 11.57
N GLU A 127 6.93 21.45 11.22
CA GLU A 127 7.39 21.62 9.83
C GLU A 127 6.67 20.64 8.90
N GLY A 128 6.52 19.37 9.31
CA GLY A 128 5.82 18.35 8.54
C GLY A 128 4.35 18.71 8.24
N MET A 129 3.67 19.43 9.14
CA MET A 129 2.30 19.90 8.91
C MET A 129 2.23 21.04 7.89
N VAL A 130 3.25 21.90 7.84
CA VAL A 130 3.30 23.06 6.94
C VAL A 130 3.81 22.67 5.55
N ILE A 131 4.76 21.72 5.48
CA ILE A 131 5.36 21.25 4.22
C ILE A 131 4.33 20.66 3.27
N GLY A 132 3.34 19.90 3.77
CA GLY A 132 2.32 19.28 2.92
C GLY A 132 1.56 20.32 2.07
N PRO A 133 0.82 21.26 2.70
CA PRO A 133 0.14 22.35 1.99
C PRO A 133 1.06 23.22 1.13
N LEU A 134 2.31 23.46 1.57
CA LEU A 134 3.27 24.22 0.79
C LEU A 134 3.73 23.46 -0.46
N SER A 135 3.87 22.13 -0.38
CA SER A 135 4.26 21.28 -1.51
C SER A 135 3.21 21.29 -2.62
N GLU A 136 1.93 21.43 -2.28
CA GLU A 136 0.88 21.56 -3.29
C GLU A 136 0.96 22.91 -4.03
N LYS A 137 1.35 23.98 -3.34
CA LYS A 137 1.37 25.35 -3.86
C LYS A 137 2.69 25.65 -4.58
N GLU A 138 3.81 25.52 -3.89
CA GLU A 138 5.18 25.84 -4.34
C GLU A 138 6.12 24.64 -4.17
N PRO A 139 5.92 23.53 -4.91
CA PRO A 139 6.69 22.31 -4.72
C PRO A 139 8.19 22.48 -4.99
N GLU A 140 8.56 23.27 -6.01
CA GLU A 140 9.97 23.56 -6.34
C GLU A 140 10.69 24.22 -5.16
N LEU A 141 10.05 25.23 -4.55
CA LEU A 141 10.63 25.93 -3.40
C LEU A 141 10.83 24.99 -2.20
N VAL A 142 9.86 24.09 -1.94
CA VAL A 142 9.98 23.08 -0.89
C VAL A 142 11.19 22.19 -1.13
N LEU A 143 11.33 21.69 -2.36
CA LEU A 143 12.43 20.82 -2.74
C LEU A 143 13.79 21.54 -2.59
N GLU A 144 13.92 22.76 -3.09
CA GLU A 144 15.16 23.54 -2.95
C GLU A 144 15.51 23.84 -1.49
N ARG A 145 14.51 24.20 -0.68
CA ARG A 145 14.72 24.55 0.73
C ARG A 145 15.10 23.35 1.58
N PHE A 146 14.55 22.17 1.28
CA PHE A 146 14.68 20.99 2.14
C PHE A 146 15.54 19.86 1.54
N LYS A 147 16.14 20.01 0.35
CA LYS A 147 17.01 18.99 -0.26
C LYS A 147 18.16 18.55 0.63
N GLY A 148 18.71 19.44 1.46
CA GLY A 148 19.77 19.10 2.42
C GLY A 148 19.36 17.99 3.42
N ARG A 149 18.05 17.82 3.65
CA ARG A 149 17.49 16.81 4.56
C ARG A 149 17.30 15.44 3.91
N LEU A 150 17.49 15.31 2.59
CA LEU A 150 17.44 14.03 1.88
C LEU A 150 18.60 13.11 2.25
N SER A 151 19.76 13.68 2.58
CA SER A 151 20.99 12.93 2.90
C SER A 151 21.13 12.59 4.39
N GLY A 152 20.20 13.03 5.25
CA GLY A 152 20.29 12.91 6.70
C GLY A 152 19.83 11.56 7.26
N ALA A 153 20.33 11.19 8.45
CA ALA A 153 19.99 9.97 9.17
C ALA A 153 18.49 9.85 9.53
N THR A 154 17.75 10.95 9.45
CA THR A 154 16.37 11.04 9.89
C THR A 154 15.37 10.53 8.85
N GLY A 155 15.70 10.49 7.55
CA GLY A 155 14.96 9.80 6.46
C GLY A 155 13.46 10.08 6.29
N TRP A 156 12.80 10.69 7.27
CA TRP A 156 11.36 10.77 7.42
C TRP A 156 10.75 11.85 6.55
N MET A 157 11.55 12.80 6.03
CA MET A 157 11.09 13.79 5.05
C MET A 157 11.17 13.30 3.61
N SER A 158 11.87 12.19 3.33
CA SER A 158 12.03 11.69 1.96
C SER A 158 10.68 11.45 1.28
N TRP A 159 9.73 10.85 1.99
CA TRP A 159 8.39 10.62 1.45
C TRP A 159 7.66 11.94 1.16
N GLN A 160 7.68 12.91 2.08
CA GLN A 160 7.01 14.21 1.89
C GLN A 160 7.61 14.98 0.71
N LEU A 161 8.93 14.98 0.58
CA LEU A 161 9.60 15.64 -0.52
C LEU A 161 9.37 14.92 -1.85
N SER A 162 9.22 13.58 -1.84
CA SER A 162 8.79 12.85 -3.04
C SER A 162 7.37 13.23 -3.47
N GLU A 163 6.45 13.51 -2.53
CA GLU A 163 5.11 14.03 -2.85
C GLU A 163 5.18 15.46 -3.43
N ALA A 164 6.11 16.30 -2.93
CA ALA A 164 6.37 17.61 -3.51
C ALA A 164 6.86 17.49 -4.95
N LEU A 165 7.80 16.59 -5.23
CA LEU A 165 8.22 16.29 -6.60
C LEU A 165 7.06 15.81 -7.47
N GLY A 166 6.24 14.87 -6.98
CA GLY A 166 5.05 14.42 -7.71
C GLY A 166 4.06 15.56 -7.99
N SER A 167 3.90 16.48 -7.06
CA SER A 167 3.07 17.69 -7.22
C SER A 167 3.65 18.66 -8.24
N TRP A 168 4.97 18.83 -8.27
CA TRP A 168 5.65 19.62 -9.30
C TRP A 168 5.52 18.97 -10.67
N ALA A 169 5.78 17.68 -10.77
CA ALA A 169 5.78 16.92 -12.00
C ALA A 169 4.39 16.89 -12.67
N LYS A 170 3.30 16.99 -11.88
CA LYS A 170 1.94 17.19 -12.41
C LYS A 170 1.76 18.56 -13.10
N LYS A 171 2.51 19.59 -12.71
CA LYS A 171 2.48 20.94 -13.28
C LYS A 171 3.48 21.09 -14.43
N ASP A 172 4.70 20.61 -14.23
CA ASP A 172 5.81 20.64 -15.18
C ASP A 172 6.70 19.41 -14.97
N LEU A 173 6.38 18.34 -15.72
CA LEU A 173 7.10 17.07 -15.65
C LEU A 173 8.56 17.21 -16.08
N SER A 174 8.84 18.08 -17.05
CA SER A 174 10.19 18.29 -17.57
C SER A 174 11.08 18.97 -16.53
N ALA A 175 10.60 20.04 -15.90
CA ALA A 175 11.36 20.75 -14.87
C ALA A 175 11.61 19.89 -13.64
N ALA A 176 10.60 19.17 -13.15
CA ALA A 176 10.75 18.25 -12.02
C ALA A 176 11.74 17.11 -12.31
N THR A 177 11.68 16.56 -13.52
CA THR A 177 12.63 15.52 -13.98
C THR A 177 14.06 16.06 -14.02
N ALA A 178 14.27 17.23 -14.65
CA ALA A 178 15.59 17.85 -14.73
C ALA A 178 16.15 18.21 -13.35
N TRP A 179 15.30 18.62 -12.41
CA TRP A 179 15.69 18.84 -11.02
C TRP A 179 16.20 17.56 -10.37
N LEU A 180 15.47 16.46 -10.48
CA LEU A 180 15.88 15.19 -9.87
C LEU A 180 17.22 14.71 -10.46
N ASP A 181 17.36 14.76 -11.78
CA ASP A 181 18.59 14.34 -12.45
C ASP A 181 19.80 15.18 -11.99
N ARG A 182 19.62 16.50 -11.83
CA ARG A 182 20.65 17.40 -11.29
C ARG A 182 21.05 17.02 -9.85
N GLU A 183 20.08 16.70 -8.99
CA GLU A 183 20.35 16.34 -7.60
C GLU A 183 20.96 14.93 -7.46
N ILE A 184 20.67 14.01 -8.38
CA ILE A 184 21.37 12.72 -8.49
C ILE A 184 22.84 12.96 -8.83
N VAL A 185 23.14 13.79 -9.83
CA VAL A 185 24.51 14.14 -10.23
C VAL A 185 25.25 14.88 -9.11
N ALA A 186 24.57 15.74 -8.36
CA ALA A 186 25.12 16.45 -7.21
C ALA A 186 25.44 15.54 -6.01
N GLY A 187 25.03 14.26 -6.05
CA GLY A 187 25.25 13.30 -4.98
C GLY A 187 24.31 13.46 -3.78
N THR A 188 23.22 14.21 -3.93
CA THR A 188 22.17 14.36 -2.90
C THR A 188 21.56 12.99 -2.54
N PHE A 189 21.54 12.08 -3.51
CA PHE A 189 21.03 10.72 -3.41
C PHE A 189 22.16 9.65 -3.34
N LEU A 190 23.28 9.93 -2.67
CA LEU A 190 24.27 8.88 -2.43
C LEU A 190 23.79 7.94 -1.31
N ALA A 191 23.77 6.63 -1.60
CA ALA A 191 23.43 5.61 -0.61
C ALA A 191 24.48 5.62 0.52
N LYS A 192 24.03 5.80 1.76
CA LYS A 192 24.88 5.71 2.96
C LYS A 192 24.76 4.35 3.68
N SER A 193 23.89 3.47 3.19
CA SER A 193 23.69 2.13 3.73
C SER A 193 24.67 1.13 3.13
N LEU A 194 25.04 0.12 3.93
CA LEU A 194 25.96 -0.95 3.51
C LEU A 194 25.39 -1.84 2.40
N ASP A 195 24.07 -1.90 2.27
CA ASP A 195 23.37 -2.65 1.23
C ASP A 195 23.26 -1.89 -0.11
N GLY A 196 23.79 -0.67 -0.17
CA GLY A 196 23.75 0.19 -1.37
C GLY A 196 22.36 0.72 -1.71
N LYS A 197 21.33 0.44 -0.88
CA LYS A 197 19.97 0.90 -1.14
C LYS A 197 19.83 2.39 -0.90
N ASN A 198 19.13 3.06 -1.82
CA ASN A 198 18.71 4.43 -1.62
C ASN A 198 17.19 4.56 -1.65
N GLN A 199 16.57 4.41 -0.48
CA GLN A 199 15.11 4.52 -0.35
C GLN A 199 14.57 5.90 -0.75
N ALA A 200 15.32 6.97 -0.49
CA ALA A 200 14.90 8.31 -0.90
C ALA A 200 14.86 8.43 -2.43
N LEU A 201 15.90 7.97 -3.13
CA LEU A 201 15.91 7.97 -4.59
C LEU A 201 14.75 7.15 -5.16
N LEU A 202 14.52 5.95 -4.62
CA LEU A 202 13.46 5.07 -5.10
C LEU A 202 12.05 5.66 -4.93
N GLN A 203 11.81 6.44 -3.87
CA GLN A 203 10.54 7.16 -3.70
C GLN A 203 10.35 8.26 -4.75
N PHE A 204 11.40 9.02 -5.03
CA PHE A 204 11.38 10.09 -6.05
C PHE A 204 11.20 9.50 -7.45
N GLU A 205 11.96 8.46 -7.78
CA GLU A 205 11.84 7.72 -9.04
C GLU A 205 10.44 7.13 -9.19
N GLY A 206 9.86 6.56 -8.11
CA GLY A 206 8.50 6.03 -8.14
C GLY A 206 7.44 7.09 -8.47
N LYS A 207 7.60 8.32 -7.96
CA LYS A 207 6.66 9.43 -8.22
C LYS A 207 6.75 9.96 -9.65
N LEU A 208 7.94 10.05 -10.23
CA LEU A 208 8.07 10.39 -11.65
C LEU A 208 7.58 9.26 -12.53
N LEU A 209 7.92 8.02 -12.17
CA LEU A 209 7.54 6.86 -12.96
C LEU A 209 6.02 6.74 -13.10
N SER A 210 5.26 6.97 -12.03
CA SER A 210 3.79 6.89 -12.09
C SER A 210 3.17 7.91 -13.05
N LEU A 211 3.79 9.09 -13.19
CA LEU A 211 3.35 10.12 -14.15
C LEU A 211 3.84 9.83 -15.57
N LEU A 212 5.08 9.37 -15.71
CA LEU A 212 5.67 9.05 -17.01
C LEU A 212 4.94 7.89 -17.67
N ILE A 213 4.54 6.85 -16.93
CA ILE A 213 3.76 5.74 -17.51
C ILE A 213 2.47 6.26 -18.18
N SER A 214 1.80 7.24 -17.59
CA SER A 214 0.56 7.81 -18.15
C SER A 214 0.79 8.77 -19.31
N THR A 215 1.98 9.39 -19.43
CA THR A 215 2.22 10.54 -20.34
C THR A 215 3.25 10.25 -21.42
N ASP A 216 4.31 9.51 -21.10
CA ASP A 216 5.38 9.10 -22.00
C ASP A 216 6.00 7.77 -21.52
N ALA A 217 5.43 6.66 -21.99
CA ALA A 217 5.89 5.31 -21.63
C ALA A 217 7.33 5.03 -22.10
N SER A 218 7.81 5.70 -23.16
CA SER A 218 9.19 5.52 -23.63
C SER A 218 10.18 6.20 -22.68
N ALA A 219 9.83 7.39 -22.18
CA ALA A 219 10.61 8.06 -21.15
C ALA A 219 10.59 7.31 -19.81
N ALA A 220 9.45 6.71 -19.44
CA ALA A 220 9.37 5.80 -18.28
C ALA A 220 10.35 4.63 -18.41
N GLU A 221 10.38 3.99 -19.58
CA GLU A 221 11.27 2.86 -19.88
C GLU A 221 12.75 3.29 -19.80
N ALA A 222 13.12 4.37 -20.47
CA ALA A 222 14.48 4.89 -20.47
C ALA A 222 14.96 5.24 -19.05
N ARG A 223 14.07 5.83 -18.24
CA ARG A 223 14.38 6.20 -16.86
C ARG A 223 14.64 4.99 -15.97
N VAL A 224 13.81 3.96 -16.05
CA VAL A 224 14.05 2.70 -15.31
C VAL A 224 15.32 2.01 -15.80
N ALA A 225 15.57 1.99 -17.11
CA ALA A 225 16.76 1.38 -17.69
C ALA A 225 18.06 2.07 -17.23
N ALA A 226 18.02 3.38 -16.95
CA ALA A 226 19.16 4.13 -16.43
C ALA A 226 19.53 3.75 -14.98
N LEU A 227 18.62 3.14 -14.23
CA LEU A 227 18.92 2.67 -12.88
C LEU A 227 19.76 1.38 -12.91
N PRO A 228 20.67 1.20 -11.93
CA PRO A 228 21.33 -0.08 -11.68
C PRO A 228 20.31 -1.21 -11.52
N GLU A 229 20.60 -2.38 -12.10
CA GLU A 229 19.68 -3.53 -12.15
C GLU A 229 19.10 -3.91 -10.77
N HIS A 230 19.95 -3.94 -9.73
CA HIS A 230 19.53 -4.25 -8.37
C HIS A 230 18.53 -3.23 -7.77
N LEU A 231 18.55 -1.97 -8.25
CA LEU A 231 17.59 -0.94 -7.84
C LEU A 231 16.30 -0.99 -8.64
N ARG A 232 16.28 -1.55 -9.85
CA ARG A 232 15.05 -1.66 -10.66
C ARG A 232 14.01 -2.53 -9.97
N LYS A 233 14.42 -3.69 -9.46
CA LYS A 233 13.54 -4.56 -8.67
C LYS A 233 13.01 -3.84 -7.44
N GLU A 234 13.90 -3.16 -6.70
CA GLU A 234 13.51 -2.44 -5.50
C GLU A 234 12.57 -1.26 -5.78
N LEU A 235 12.75 -0.57 -6.92
CA LEU A 235 11.83 0.46 -7.39
C LEU A 235 10.43 -0.10 -7.54
N PHE A 236 10.25 -1.22 -8.26
CA PHE A 236 8.95 -1.84 -8.43
C PHE A 236 8.43 -2.53 -7.15
N ASN A 237 9.30 -2.85 -6.20
CA ASN A 237 8.90 -3.31 -4.87
C ASN A 237 8.23 -2.20 -4.07
N ASN A 238 8.79 -1.00 -4.16
CA ASN A 238 8.33 0.17 -3.43
C ASN A 238 7.27 0.97 -4.21
N PHE A 239 7.12 0.73 -5.51
CA PHE A 239 6.14 1.39 -6.35
C PHE A 239 4.73 1.09 -5.85
N GLY A 240 4.06 2.12 -5.33
CA GLY A 240 2.71 2.02 -4.81
C GLY A 240 1.71 1.75 -5.93
N HIS A 241 1.35 0.48 -6.15
CA HIS A 241 0.32 0.08 -7.11
C HIS A 241 -1.04 0.77 -6.89
N ARG A 242 -1.30 1.29 -5.68
CA ARG A 242 -2.52 2.05 -5.36
C ARG A 242 -2.66 3.35 -6.15
N GLU A 243 -1.57 3.89 -6.67
CA GLU A 243 -1.55 5.13 -7.46
C GLU A 243 -1.65 4.88 -8.96
N LEU A 244 -1.56 3.62 -9.41
CA LEU A 244 -1.62 3.26 -10.81
C LEU A 244 -3.07 3.22 -11.29
N LYS A 245 -3.42 4.10 -12.24
CA LYS A 245 -4.76 4.14 -12.84
C LYS A 245 -4.97 2.92 -13.72
N GLU A 246 -6.23 2.52 -13.88
CA GLU A 246 -6.60 1.42 -14.77
C GLU A 246 -6.09 1.61 -16.20
N SER A 247 -6.19 2.84 -16.73
CA SER A 247 -5.68 3.20 -18.06
C SER A 247 -4.19 2.91 -18.26
N ASP A 248 -3.42 2.90 -17.18
CA ASP A 248 -1.96 2.89 -17.18
C ASP A 248 -1.40 1.48 -16.93
N GLN A 249 -2.25 0.53 -16.53
CA GLN A 249 -1.85 -0.83 -16.16
C GLN A 249 -1.19 -1.59 -17.31
N LYS A 250 -1.66 -1.40 -18.55
CA LYS A 250 -1.05 -2.04 -19.72
C LYS A 250 0.40 -1.57 -19.92
N ALA A 251 0.61 -0.26 -19.93
CA ALA A 251 1.94 0.34 -20.08
C ALA A 251 2.87 -0.08 -18.93
N PHE A 252 2.36 -0.12 -17.71
CA PHE A 252 3.11 -0.63 -16.56
C PHE A 252 3.49 -2.10 -16.69
N ALA A 253 2.58 -2.97 -17.15
CA ALA A 253 2.86 -4.39 -17.34
C ALA A 253 3.92 -4.62 -18.44
N GLU A 254 3.84 -3.87 -19.54
CA GLU A 254 4.87 -3.89 -20.59
C GLU A 254 6.23 -3.44 -20.05
N LEU A 255 6.25 -2.39 -19.24
CA LEU A 255 7.46 -1.90 -18.58
C LEU A 255 8.07 -2.98 -17.68
N LEU A 256 7.28 -3.64 -16.83
CA LEU A 256 7.76 -4.73 -15.97
C LEU A 256 8.40 -5.85 -16.78
N ARG A 257 7.73 -6.32 -17.83
CA ARG A 257 8.22 -7.41 -18.70
C ARG A 257 9.53 -7.06 -19.41
N LYS A 258 9.75 -5.77 -19.72
CA LYS A 258 10.99 -5.29 -20.37
C LYS A 258 12.13 -5.07 -19.38
N GLN A 259 11.83 -4.63 -18.16
CA GLN A 259 12.83 -4.13 -17.21
C GLN A 259 13.22 -5.14 -16.13
N LEU A 260 12.44 -6.21 -15.95
CA LEU A 260 12.68 -7.24 -14.94
C LEU A 260 12.81 -8.64 -15.56
N PRO A 261 13.50 -9.57 -14.88
CA PRO A 261 13.38 -11.00 -15.17
C PRO A 261 11.93 -11.47 -15.15
N ALA A 262 11.61 -12.50 -15.95
CA ALA A 262 10.23 -12.98 -16.13
C ALA A 262 9.54 -13.33 -14.79
N ASP A 263 10.22 -14.03 -13.89
CA ASP A 263 9.67 -14.42 -12.58
C ASP A 263 9.38 -13.20 -11.69
N ASP A 264 10.23 -12.17 -11.74
CA ASP A 264 10.05 -10.94 -10.98
C ASP A 264 8.92 -10.09 -11.56
N ALA A 265 8.80 -9.99 -12.89
CA ALA A 265 7.66 -9.35 -13.54
C ALA A 265 6.36 -10.06 -13.18
N LEU A 266 6.34 -11.39 -13.22
CA LEU A 266 5.20 -12.22 -12.84
C LEU A 266 4.80 -12.01 -11.37
N ASP A 267 5.78 -11.97 -10.45
CA ASP A 267 5.53 -11.67 -9.02
C ASP A 267 4.88 -10.30 -8.82
N ARG A 268 5.35 -9.27 -9.53
CA ARG A 268 4.78 -7.91 -9.46
C ARG A 268 3.35 -7.88 -10.01
N LEU A 269 3.13 -8.45 -11.20
CA LEU A 269 1.80 -8.51 -11.82
C LEU A 269 0.82 -9.30 -10.95
N GLY A 270 1.27 -10.41 -10.38
CA GLY A 270 0.51 -11.23 -9.43
C GLY A 270 0.16 -10.47 -8.15
N SER A 271 1.09 -9.68 -7.63
CA SER A 271 0.84 -8.85 -6.43
C SER A 271 -0.26 -7.81 -6.65
N GLN A 272 -0.37 -7.23 -7.85
CA GLN A 272 -1.47 -6.30 -8.17
C GLN A 272 -2.83 -7.02 -8.21
N ALA A 273 -2.90 -8.16 -8.89
CA ALA A 273 -4.12 -8.98 -8.91
C ALA A 273 -4.53 -9.45 -7.51
N SER A 274 -3.58 -9.85 -6.66
CA SER A 274 -3.83 -10.20 -5.26
C SER A 274 -4.48 -9.07 -4.47
N VAL A 275 -4.14 -7.80 -4.75
CA VAL A 275 -4.74 -6.66 -4.06
C VAL A 275 -6.19 -6.46 -4.49
N LEU A 276 -6.49 -6.59 -5.78
CA LEU A 276 -7.86 -6.56 -6.29
C LEU A 276 -8.69 -7.70 -5.70
N ALA A 277 -8.15 -8.93 -5.69
CA ALA A 277 -8.81 -10.10 -5.13
C ALA A 277 -9.09 -9.98 -3.62
N LYS A 278 -8.21 -9.32 -2.86
CA LYS A 278 -8.40 -9.07 -1.42
C LYS A 278 -9.60 -8.18 -1.11
N LEU A 279 -10.02 -7.34 -2.06
CA LEU A 279 -11.22 -6.51 -1.94
C LEU A 279 -12.51 -7.29 -2.26
N GLY A 280 -12.40 -8.58 -2.60
CA GLY A 280 -13.53 -9.44 -2.96
C GLY A 280 -13.99 -9.27 -4.42
N GLU A 281 -13.17 -8.64 -5.25
CA GLU A 281 -13.55 -8.20 -6.60
C GLU A 281 -12.86 -9.09 -7.66
N MET A 282 -13.25 -10.36 -7.73
CA MET A 282 -12.63 -11.32 -8.68
C MET A 282 -12.85 -10.91 -10.14
N GLU A 283 -13.98 -10.29 -10.44
CA GLU A 283 -14.28 -9.74 -11.78
C GLU A 283 -13.30 -8.63 -12.16
N LYS A 284 -12.77 -7.88 -11.19
CA LYS A 284 -11.72 -6.88 -11.45
C LYS A 284 -10.37 -7.53 -11.72
N VAL A 285 -10.12 -8.74 -11.21
CA VAL A 285 -8.93 -9.52 -11.58
C VAL A 285 -9.02 -9.93 -13.05
N ASP A 286 -10.20 -10.36 -13.52
CA ASP A 286 -10.40 -10.71 -14.93
C ASP A 286 -10.17 -9.52 -15.84
N ALA A 287 -10.81 -8.38 -15.54
CA ALA A 287 -10.63 -7.14 -16.28
C ALA A 287 -9.17 -6.67 -16.27
N TYR A 288 -8.46 -6.82 -15.15
CA TYR A 288 -7.04 -6.53 -15.05
C TYR A 288 -6.20 -7.42 -15.97
N LEU A 289 -6.39 -8.74 -15.91
CA LEU A 289 -5.67 -9.72 -16.73
C LEU A 289 -5.85 -9.49 -18.23
N ASP A 290 -7.07 -9.18 -18.64
CA ASP A 290 -7.38 -8.83 -20.04
C ASP A 290 -6.67 -7.54 -20.45
N ARG A 291 -6.73 -6.52 -19.61
CA ARG A 291 -6.16 -5.19 -19.88
C ARG A 291 -4.64 -5.21 -20.03
N ILE A 292 -3.94 -5.98 -19.20
CA ILE A 292 -2.48 -6.12 -19.29
C ILE A 292 -2.05 -7.07 -20.42
N GLY A 293 -2.99 -7.69 -21.12
CA GLY A 293 -2.72 -8.72 -22.13
C GLY A 293 -1.93 -9.88 -21.53
N ALA A 294 -2.37 -10.42 -20.39
CA ALA A 294 -1.70 -11.53 -19.73
C ALA A 294 -1.63 -12.73 -20.69
N SER A 295 -0.44 -13.27 -20.89
CA SER A 295 -0.24 -14.53 -21.61
C SER A 295 -0.95 -15.68 -20.87
N PRO A 296 -1.21 -16.83 -21.53
CA PRO A 296 -1.85 -17.97 -20.86
C PRO A 296 -1.11 -18.43 -19.60
N GLU A 297 0.23 -18.42 -19.62
CA GLU A 297 1.04 -18.82 -18.46
C GLU A 297 1.01 -17.75 -17.35
N GLU A 298 1.08 -16.46 -17.69
CA GLU A 298 0.91 -15.38 -16.71
C GLU A 298 -0.48 -15.47 -16.06
N ARG A 299 -1.54 -15.63 -16.86
CA ARG A 299 -2.92 -15.75 -16.39
C ARG A 299 -3.07 -16.91 -15.41
N LYS A 300 -2.53 -18.08 -15.75
CA LYS A 300 -2.53 -19.27 -14.89
C LYS A 300 -1.95 -18.95 -13.51
N ASN A 301 -0.74 -18.40 -13.45
CA ASN A 301 -0.02 -18.15 -12.21
C ASN A 301 -0.61 -16.98 -11.40
N ILE A 302 -1.01 -15.90 -12.07
CA ILE A 302 -1.61 -14.72 -11.44
C ILE A 302 -2.98 -15.07 -10.86
N ALA A 303 -3.83 -15.78 -11.61
CA ALA A 303 -5.16 -16.17 -11.15
C ALA A 303 -5.10 -17.11 -9.94
N ALA A 304 -4.19 -18.10 -9.95
CA ALA A 304 -3.97 -18.98 -8.80
C ALA A 304 -3.59 -18.19 -7.53
N ARG A 305 -2.68 -17.22 -7.65
CA ARG A 305 -2.28 -16.35 -6.54
C ARG A 305 -3.41 -15.44 -6.06
N ALA A 306 -4.19 -14.89 -6.99
CA ALA A 306 -5.34 -14.04 -6.68
C ALA A 306 -6.43 -14.83 -5.93
N ALA A 307 -6.75 -16.05 -6.37
CA ALA A 307 -7.65 -16.98 -5.68
C ALA A 307 -7.25 -17.20 -4.22
N LEU A 308 -5.98 -17.61 -3.98
CA LEU A 308 -5.44 -17.80 -2.63
C LEU A 308 -5.53 -16.52 -1.79
N SER A 309 -5.20 -15.37 -2.39
CA SER A 309 -5.22 -14.07 -1.71
C SER A 309 -6.62 -13.65 -1.29
N SER A 310 -7.65 -13.99 -2.08
CA SER A 310 -9.05 -13.69 -1.76
C SER A 310 -9.53 -14.49 -0.54
N ILE A 311 -9.28 -15.80 -0.53
CA ILE A 311 -9.59 -16.66 0.64
C ILE A 311 -8.82 -16.18 1.86
N GLN A 312 -7.54 -15.83 1.72
CA GLN A 312 -6.76 -15.29 2.82
C GLN A 312 -7.31 -13.97 3.37
N SER A 313 -7.71 -13.05 2.48
CA SER A 313 -8.35 -11.80 2.90
C SER A 313 -9.60 -12.08 3.72
N LYS A 314 -10.47 -12.95 3.20
CA LYS A 314 -11.74 -13.29 3.83
C LYS A 314 -11.53 -13.98 5.18
N GLY A 315 -10.57 -14.89 5.29
CA GLY A 315 -10.22 -15.60 6.52
C GLY A 315 -9.67 -14.70 7.62
N ASN A 316 -9.10 -13.55 7.27
CA ASN A 316 -8.68 -12.53 8.25
C ASN A 316 -9.85 -11.70 8.80
N HIS A 317 -11.04 -11.78 8.19
CA HIS A 317 -12.20 -10.95 8.54
C HIS A 317 -13.41 -11.75 9.00
N THR A 318 -13.59 -12.95 8.45
CA THR A 318 -14.77 -13.80 8.66
C THR A 318 -14.39 -15.27 8.54
N LYS A 319 -15.18 -16.16 9.15
CA LYS A 319 -15.00 -17.61 8.96
C LYS A 319 -15.23 -17.99 7.50
N ILE A 320 -14.27 -18.72 6.92
CA ILE A 320 -14.37 -19.27 5.56
C ILE A 320 -15.44 -20.36 5.52
N LYS A 321 -16.32 -20.29 4.53
CA LYS A 321 -17.37 -21.29 4.30
C LYS A 321 -17.09 -22.13 3.06
N THR A 322 -17.82 -23.24 2.90
CA THR A 322 -17.72 -24.10 1.72
C THR A 322 -18.06 -23.31 0.44
N GLU A 323 -19.08 -22.44 0.50
CA GLU A 323 -19.52 -21.63 -0.64
C GLU A 323 -18.42 -20.66 -1.12
N ASP A 324 -17.54 -20.23 -0.22
CA ASP A 324 -16.40 -19.37 -0.57
C ASP A 324 -15.37 -20.13 -1.39
N ILE A 325 -15.12 -21.39 -1.02
CA ILE A 325 -14.21 -22.30 -1.74
C ILE A 325 -14.83 -22.69 -3.09
N ASP A 326 -16.12 -22.97 -3.15
CA ASP A 326 -16.83 -23.27 -4.40
C ASP A 326 -16.79 -22.09 -5.37
N SER A 327 -17.08 -20.87 -4.90
CA SER A 327 -17.03 -19.66 -5.73
C SER A 327 -15.61 -19.41 -6.27
N MET A 328 -14.59 -19.59 -5.43
CA MET A 328 -13.19 -19.50 -5.84
C MET A 328 -12.84 -20.57 -6.89
N ARG A 329 -13.29 -21.82 -6.70
CA ARG A 329 -13.06 -22.94 -7.62
C ARG A 329 -13.68 -22.68 -8.98
N GLU A 330 -14.93 -22.22 -9.03
CA GLU A 330 -15.64 -21.89 -10.25
C GLU A 330 -14.91 -20.80 -11.04
N TRP A 331 -14.59 -19.68 -10.37
CA TRP A 331 -13.84 -18.60 -10.99
C TRP A 331 -12.47 -19.07 -11.50
N LEU A 332 -11.69 -19.76 -10.67
CA LEU A 332 -10.37 -20.24 -11.04
C LEU A 332 -10.43 -21.29 -12.16
N GLY A 333 -11.51 -22.07 -12.26
CA GLY A 333 -11.75 -23.02 -13.34
C GLY A 333 -11.88 -22.34 -14.71
N SER A 334 -12.40 -21.12 -14.76
CA SER A 334 -12.46 -20.33 -15.99
C SER A 334 -11.11 -19.71 -16.38
N GLN A 335 -10.28 -19.35 -15.38
CA GLN A 335 -9.02 -18.64 -15.60
C GLN A 335 -7.81 -19.56 -15.77
N SER A 336 -7.78 -20.65 -14.99
CA SER A 336 -6.64 -21.54 -14.83
C SER A 336 -7.08 -22.97 -14.45
N PRO A 337 -7.72 -23.72 -15.38
CA PRO A 337 -8.28 -25.05 -15.10
C PRO A 337 -7.28 -26.00 -14.44
N GLY A 338 -6.02 -26.00 -14.88
CA GLY A 338 -4.97 -26.89 -14.37
C GLY A 338 -4.47 -26.58 -12.96
N SER A 339 -4.92 -25.49 -12.32
CA SER A 339 -4.49 -25.09 -10.98
C SER A 339 -5.61 -25.20 -9.93
N VAL A 340 -6.84 -25.53 -10.34
CA VAL A 340 -8.03 -25.52 -9.47
C VAL A 340 -7.85 -26.40 -8.25
N ASP A 341 -7.36 -27.62 -8.45
CA ASP A 341 -7.26 -28.63 -7.39
C ASP A 341 -6.17 -28.30 -6.37
N ILE A 342 -4.98 -27.91 -6.85
CA ILE A 342 -3.86 -27.46 -5.99
C ILE A 342 -4.31 -26.26 -5.15
N VAL A 343 -4.85 -25.23 -5.79
CA VAL A 343 -5.29 -24.01 -5.09
C VAL A 343 -6.45 -24.29 -4.15
N THR A 344 -7.34 -25.22 -4.47
CA THR A 344 -8.40 -25.64 -3.54
C THR A 344 -7.81 -26.23 -2.28
N GLY A 345 -6.93 -27.23 -2.43
CA GLY A 345 -6.28 -27.88 -1.30
C GLY A 345 -5.59 -26.88 -0.41
N GLU A 346 -4.80 -26.00 -1.03
CA GLU A 346 -4.11 -24.93 -0.32
C GLU A 346 -5.06 -23.96 0.40
N SER A 347 -6.13 -23.52 -0.25
CA SER A 347 -7.13 -22.63 0.35
C SER A 347 -7.82 -23.25 1.57
N ILE A 348 -8.18 -24.54 1.49
CA ILE A 348 -8.77 -25.28 2.61
C ILE A 348 -7.77 -25.42 3.75
N GLY A 349 -6.51 -25.77 3.46
CA GLY A 349 -5.48 -25.88 4.48
C GLY A 349 -5.22 -24.53 5.17
N SER A 350 -5.20 -23.45 4.39
CA SER A 350 -5.05 -22.10 4.93
C SER A 350 -6.25 -21.64 5.75
N ALA A 351 -7.48 -22.06 5.41
CA ALA A 351 -8.69 -21.76 6.21
C ALA A 351 -8.59 -22.25 7.66
N ASN A 352 -7.81 -23.30 7.92
CA ASN A 352 -7.55 -23.83 9.25
C ASN A 352 -6.40 -23.11 9.99
N SER A 353 -5.60 -22.29 9.30
CA SER A 353 -4.45 -21.60 9.90
C SER A 353 -4.76 -20.19 10.42
N TYR A 354 -6.01 -19.71 10.35
CA TYR A 354 -6.37 -18.34 10.75
C TYR A 354 -6.63 -18.22 12.26
N GLY A 355 -6.87 -16.99 12.74
CA GLY A 355 -7.14 -16.75 14.16
C GLY A 355 -8.35 -17.52 14.66
N ASP A 356 -8.40 -17.80 15.97
CA ASP A 356 -9.40 -18.71 16.56
C ASP A 356 -10.86 -18.36 16.25
N ALA A 357 -11.17 -17.08 16.02
CA ALA A 357 -12.53 -16.64 15.69
C ALA A 357 -12.94 -16.86 14.22
N THR A 358 -11.99 -17.11 13.31
CA THR A 358 -12.22 -17.18 11.87
C THR A 358 -11.69 -18.46 11.21
N LYS A 359 -10.98 -19.31 11.96
CA LYS A 359 -10.50 -20.58 11.44
C LYS A 359 -11.63 -21.58 11.20
N MET A 360 -11.45 -22.39 10.16
CA MET A 360 -12.16 -23.64 9.97
C MET A 360 -11.50 -24.70 10.85
N GLU A 361 -12.27 -25.46 11.61
CA GLU A 361 -11.69 -26.53 12.44
C GLU A 361 -11.01 -27.58 11.55
N PHE A 362 -9.90 -28.18 12.02
CA PHE A 362 -9.14 -29.13 11.21
C PHE A 362 -10.01 -30.26 10.64
N GLY A 363 -10.91 -30.83 11.46
CA GLY A 363 -11.81 -31.88 11.02
C GLY A 363 -12.77 -31.43 9.91
N GLU A 364 -13.32 -30.22 10.03
CA GLU A 364 -14.17 -29.60 9.00
C GLU A 364 -13.39 -29.39 7.69
N ALA A 365 -12.15 -28.91 7.78
CA ALA A 365 -11.28 -28.69 6.63
C ALA A 365 -10.85 -30.02 5.96
N ALA A 366 -10.52 -31.03 6.77
CA ALA A 366 -10.15 -32.36 6.29
C ALA A 366 -11.31 -33.05 5.55
N ASP A 367 -12.51 -33.00 6.11
CA ASP A 367 -13.72 -33.56 5.49
C ASP A 367 -14.01 -32.87 4.15
N LEU A 368 -13.82 -31.55 4.09
CA LEU A 368 -14.00 -30.78 2.86
C LEU A 368 -12.94 -31.14 1.79
N ALA A 369 -11.67 -31.26 2.17
CA ALA A 369 -10.60 -31.68 1.27
C ALA A 369 -10.86 -33.08 0.71
N LEU A 370 -11.27 -34.04 1.56
CA LEU A 370 -11.64 -35.39 1.15
C LEU A 370 -12.87 -35.40 0.23
N ARG A 371 -13.86 -34.53 0.46
CA ARG A 371 -15.04 -34.40 -0.40
C ARG A 371 -14.65 -33.95 -1.81
N TYR A 372 -13.81 -32.93 -1.95
CA TYR A 372 -13.35 -32.48 -3.27
C TYR A 372 -12.42 -33.51 -3.93
N HIS A 373 -11.55 -34.19 -3.18
CA HIS A 373 -10.73 -35.29 -3.69
C HIS A 373 -11.60 -36.42 -4.24
N ALA A 374 -12.63 -36.85 -3.50
CA ALA A 374 -13.56 -37.88 -3.95
C ALA A 374 -14.36 -37.48 -5.19
N ALA A 375 -14.71 -36.19 -5.33
CA ALA A 375 -15.46 -35.68 -6.47
C ALA A 375 -14.60 -35.52 -7.73
N GLY A 376 -13.36 -35.03 -7.60
CA GLY A 376 -12.46 -34.75 -8.73
C GLY A 376 -11.44 -35.84 -9.04
N GLY A 377 -11.19 -36.75 -8.10
CA GLY A 377 -10.16 -37.80 -8.21
C GLY A 377 -8.72 -37.30 -8.16
N SER A 378 -8.49 -36.05 -7.76
CA SER A 378 -7.21 -35.37 -7.89
C SER A 378 -6.45 -35.32 -6.57
N ASP A 379 -5.35 -36.08 -6.49
CA ASP A 379 -4.47 -36.12 -5.31
C ASP A 379 -3.88 -34.75 -4.96
N GLU A 380 -3.81 -33.83 -5.92
CA GLU A 380 -3.32 -32.46 -5.74
C GLU A 380 -4.12 -31.67 -4.68
N ILE A 381 -5.40 -31.98 -4.48
CA ILE A 381 -6.21 -31.37 -3.41
C ILE A 381 -5.65 -31.76 -2.04
N LEU A 382 -5.37 -33.05 -1.85
CA LEU A 382 -4.86 -33.56 -0.58
C LEU A 382 -3.42 -33.07 -0.34
N VAL A 383 -2.60 -33.06 -1.39
CA VAL A 383 -1.23 -32.54 -1.33
C VAL A 383 -1.22 -31.05 -0.96
N GLY A 384 -2.05 -30.23 -1.61
CA GLY A 384 -2.17 -28.80 -1.30
C GLY A 384 -2.63 -28.53 0.12
N PHE A 385 -3.60 -29.33 0.62
CA PHE A 385 -4.09 -29.26 1.99
C PHE A 385 -3.00 -29.61 3.01
N LEU A 386 -2.29 -30.73 2.80
CA LEU A 386 -1.30 -31.27 3.73
C LEU A 386 -0.05 -30.39 3.89
N ARG A 387 0.28 -29.56 2.90
CA ARG A 387 1.48 -28.69 2.93
C ARG A 387 1.34 -27.44 3.79
N LYS A 388 0.17 -27.16 4.37
CA LYS A 388 -0.04 -25.97 5.22
C LYS A 388 0.40 -26.21 6.66
N ALA A 389 0.96 -25.19 7.30
CA ALA A 389 1.57 -25.33 8.62
C ALA A 389 0.63 -25.92 9.69
N SER A 390 -0.66 -25.58 9.65
CA SER A 390 -1.65 -26.09 10.61
C SER A 390 -1.88 -27.61 10.52
N THR A 391 -1.43 -28.30 9.47
CA THR A 391 -1.59 -29.76 9.39
C THR A 391 -0.58 -30.51 10.26
N TYR A 392 0.57 -29.90 10.53
CA TYR A 392 1.60 -30.51 11.39
C TYR A 392 1.15 -30.58 12.86
N ASP A 393 0.29 -29.65 13.30
CA ASP A 393 -0.32 -29.67 14.63
C ASP A 393 -1.33 -30.83 14.80
N HIS A 394 -1.76 -31.45 13.69
CA HIS A 394 -2.70 -32.57 13.61
C HIS A 394 -2.08 -33.76 12.87
N ALA A 395 -0.81 -34.08 13.18
CA ALA A 395 -0.02 -35.05 12.42
C ALA A 395 -0.63 -36.47 12.37
N ALA A 396 -1.43 -36.88 13.35
CA ALA A 396 -2.07 -38.20 13.33
C ALA A 396 -3.18 -38.25 12.28
N GLU A 397 -4.06 -37.25 12.27
CA GLU A 397 -5.15 -37.11 11.31
C GLU A 397 -4.61 -36.80 9.91
N ALA A 398 -3.58 -35.96 9.80
CA ALA A 398 -2.91 -35.66 8.54
C ALA A 398 -2.32 -36.91 7.88
N ARG A 399 -1.77 -37.87 8.65
CA ARG A 399 -1.29 -39.16 8.11
C ARG A 399 -2.43 -40.00 7.53
N ILE A 400 -3.61 -39.98 8.13
CA ILE A 400 -4.80 -40.68 7.61
C ILE A 400 -5.17 -40.11 6.23
N ILE A 401 -5.15 -38.79 6.10
CA ILE A 401 -5.44 -38.08 4.85
C ILE A 401 -4.36 -38.36 3.80
N ALA A 402 -3.08 -38.29 4.17
CA ALA A 402 -1.97 -38.65 3.28
C ALA A 402 -2.09 -40.09 2.75
N GLY A 403 -2.60 -41.01 3.59
CA GLY A 403 -2.88 -42.39 3.20
C GLY A 403 -3.92 -42.54 2.06
N LYS A 404 -4.74 -41.52 1.81
CA LYS A 404 -5.73 -41.49 0.73
C LYS A 404 -5.17 -41.02 -0.62
N ILE A 405 -3.93 -40.53 -0.66
CA ILE A 405 -3.22 -40.21 -1.90
C ILE A 405 -3.00 -41.52 -2.67
N SER A 406 -3.44 -41.52 -3.93
CA SER A 406 -3.43 -42.68 -4.82
C SER A 406 -2.02 -42.97 -5.32
N ASP A 407 -1.26 -41.94 -5.70
CA ASP A 407 0.12 -42.09 -6.16
C ASP A 407 1.06 -42.50 -4.99
N PRO A 408 1.69 -43.70 -5.05
CA PRO A 408 2.52 -44.19 -3.95
C PRO A 408 3.75 -43.33 -3.66
N ALA A 409 4.35 -42.72 -4.70
CA ALA A 409 5.54 -41.89 -4.54
C ALA A 409 5.20 -40.56 -3.84
N THR A 410 4.14 -39.89 -4.27
CA THR A 410 3.62 -38.68 -3.66
C THR A 410 3.15 -38.94 -2.23
N ARG A 411 2.41 -40.03 -2.00
CA ARG A 411 2.01 -40.44 -0.64
C ARG A 411 3.22 -40.62 0.29
N ALA A 412 4.25 -41.34 -0.15
CA ALA A 412 5.45 -41.55 0.64
C ALA A 412 6.19 -40.24 0.93
N ALA A 413 6.26 -39.33 -0.04
CA ALA A 413 6.88 -38.03 0.11
C ALA A 413 6.15 -37.14 1.13
N GLU A 414 4.81 -37.11 1.11
CA GLU A 414 4.04 -36.32 2.07
C GLU A 414 4.03 -36.96 3.47
N LEU A 415 3.96 -38.30 3.58
CA LEU A 415 4.10 -38.99 4.87
C LEU A 415 5.43 -38.70 5.56
N LYS A 416 6.53 -38.68 4.80
CA LYS A 416 7.87 -38.35 5.33
C LYS A 416 7.96 -36.96 5.94
N LYS A 417 7.13 -36.00 5.49
CA LYS A 417 7.11 -34.64 6.06
C LYS A 417 6.34 -34.56 7.37
N LEU A 418 5.50 -35.55 7.68
CA LEU A 418 4.65 -35.61 8.88
C LEU A 418 5.30 -36.41 10.02
N ASP A 419 6.45 -37.05 9.76
CA ASP A 419 7.33 -37.70 10.72
C ASP A 419 8.30 -36.69 11.34
#